data_AF-A0A0V1GJZ5-F1
#
_entry.id   AF-A0A0V1GJZ5-F1
#
_cell.length_a   1.000
_cell.length_b   1.000
_cell.length_c   1.000
_cell.angle_alpha   90.00
_cell.angle_beta   90.00
_cell.angle_gamma   90.00
#
_symmetry.space_group_name_H-M   'P 1'
#
loop_
_entity.id
_entity.type
_entity.pdbx_description
1 polymer ?
#
loop_
_entity_poly.entity_id
_entity_poly.type
_entity_poly.pdbx_seq_one_letter_code
_entity_poly.pdbx_strand_id
1 'polypeptide(L)'
;FPEINIDDCTDVTDCRRKCEAKIDSDANGIDLWAPDGHGHSVGSHLCDFLYNNEHIPFIFNKIVHGYYRACGGPWRYTEQDSVDMLCCDMGVHDHCTGRK
;
A
#
# COMPACT_ATOMS: atom_id res chain seq x y z
N PHE A 1 0.02 -5.26 -5.09
CA PHE A 1 -1.11 -5.20 -4.15
C PHE A 1 -2.29 -5.95 -4.73
N PRO A 2 -2.96 -6.84 -3.99
CA PRO A 2 -4.14 -7.52 -4.49
C PRO A 2 -5.29 -6.51 -4.63
N GLU A 3 -5.98 -6.52 -5.77
CA GLU A 3 -7.30 -5.88 -5.85
C GLU A 3 -8.23 -6.59 -4.86
N ILE A 4 -8.62 -5.90 -3.80
CA ILE A 4 -9.62 -6.43 -2.88
C ILE A 4 -11.00 -6.07 -3.44
N ASN A 5 -11.68 -7.08 -3.98
CA ASN A 5 -13.06 -6.93 -4.41
C ASN A 5 -13.98 -6.95 -3.19
N ILE A 6 -14.66 -5.82 -2.96
CA ILE A 6 -15.74 -5.71 -1.99
C ILE A 6 -17.04 -5.83 -2.78
N ASP A 7 -17.81 -6.90 -2.53
CA ASP A 7 -18.98 -7.29 -3.35
C ASP A 7 -20.13 -6.27 -3.36
N ASP A 8 -20.20 -5.38 -2.37
CA ASP A 8 -21.24 -4.36 -2.26
C ASP A 8 -20.60 -2.99 -1.97
N CYS A 9 -20.48 -2.18 -3.03
CA CYS A 9 -19.99 -0.81 -3.00
C CYS A 9 -21.04 0.20 -3.48
N THR A 10 -22.32 -0.13 -3.32
CA THR A 10 -23.43 0.78 -3.66
C THR A 10 -23.46 2.02 -2.77
N ASP A 11 -23.04 1.89 -1.50
CA ASP A 11 -22.76 3.00 -0.60
C ASP A 11 -21.25 3.28 -0.56
N VAL A 12 -20.86 4.46 -1.06
CA VAL A 12 -19.47 4.94 -1.11
C VAL A 12 -18.84 4.98 0.29
N THR A 13 -19.61 5.37 1.31
CA THR A 13 -19.13 5.49 2.69
C THR A 13 -18.83 4.12 3.28
N ASP A 14 -19.73 3.17 3.05
CA ASP A 14 -19.53 1.79 3.51
C ASP A 14 -18.37 1.10 2.77
N CYS A 15 -18.24 1.35 1.47
CA CYS A 15 -17.13 0.85 0.66
C CYS A 15 -15.78 1.41 1.15
N ARG A 16 -15.71 2.71 1.46
CA ARG A 16 -14.50 3.33 2.06
C ARG A 16 -14.15 2.64 3.38
N ARG A 17 -15.11 2.55 4.32
CA ARG A 17 -14.93 1.96 5.65
C ARG A 17 -14.49 0.50 5.59
N LYS A 18 -15.07 -0.30 4.70
CA LYS A 18 -14.67 -1.70 4.50
C LYS A 18 -13.26 -1.81 3.93
N CYS A 19 -12.88 -0.91 3.02
CA CYS A 19 -11.52 -0.87 2.49
C CYS A 19 -10.51 -0.45 3.56
N GLU A 20 -10.79 0.60 4.34
CA GLU A 20 -9.98 1.02 5.49
C GLU A 20 -9.77 -0.15 6.46
N ALA A 21 -10.84 -0.82 6.88
CA ALA A 21 -10.76 -1.96 7.79
C ALA A 21 -9.94 -3.13 7.23
N LYS A 22 -9.96 -3.33 5.91
CA LYS A 22 -9.18 -4.38 5.26
C LYS A 22 -7.71 -4.01 5.12
N ILE A 23 -7.41 -2.75 4.82
CA ILE A 23 -6.04 -2.22 4.86
C ILE A 23 -5.47 -2.35 6.27
N ASP A 24 -6.24 -2.02 7.30
CA ASP A 24 -5.84 -2.18 8.69
C ASP A 24 -5.56 -3.64 9.04
N SER A 25 -6.39 -4.57 8.54
CA SER A 25 -6.22 -6.01 8.79
C SER A 25 -5.05 -6.63 8.04
N ASP A 26 -4.84 -6.26 6.76
CA ASP A 26 -3.89 -6.96 5.88
C ASP A 26 -2.52 -6.27 5.81
N ALA A 27 -2.52 -4.94 5.96
CA ALA A 27 -1.32 -4.10 5.86
C ALA A 27 -1.03 -3.36 7.17
N ASN A 28 -1.67 -3.74 8.28
CA ASN A 28 -1.48 -3.14 9.62
C ASN A 28 -1.53 -1.60 9.60
N GLY A 29 -2.47 -1.04 8.86
CA GLY A 29 -2.61 0.43 8.72
C GLY A 29 -1.52 1.06 7.85
N ILE A 30 -1.04 0.32 6.84
CA ILE A 30 0.06 0.73 5.94
C ILE A 30 1.38 0.94 6.72
N ASP A 31 1.61 0.13 7.76
CA ASP A 31 2.92 0.02 8.39
C ASP A 31 3.84 -0.79 7.46
N LEU A 32 4.82 -0.10 6.87
CA LEU A 32 5.75 -0.67 5.89
C LEU A 32 6.69 -1.72 6.51
N TRP A 33 6.84 -1.74 7.83
CA TRP A 33 7.67 -2.70 8.55
C TRP A 33 6.86 -3.85 9.13
N ALA A 34 5.54 -3.73 9.16
CA ALA A 34 4.67 -4.80 9.59
C ALA A 34 4.72 -6.00 8.63
N PRO A 35 4.55 -7.22 9.13
CA PRO A 35 4.52 -8.42 8.30
C PRO A 35 3.30 -8.41 7.36
N ASP A 36 3.49 -8.85 6.12
CA ASP A 36 2.46 -8.96 5.08
C ASP A 36 1.70 -10.31 5.12
N GLY A 37 1.99 -11.16 6.11
CA GLY A 37 1.43 -12.51 6.23
C GLY A 37 2.13 -13.57 5.37
N HIS A 38 3.09 -13.19 4.54
CA HIS A 38 3.86 -14.08 3.64
C HIS A 38 5.35 -14.15 3.99
N GLY A 39 5.75 -13.61 5.15
CA GLY A 39 7.14 -13.63 5.63
C GLY A 39 7.98 -12.43 5.17
N HIS A 40 7.37 -11.44 4.51
CA HIS A 40 7.98 -10.17 4.16
C HIS A 40 7.35 -9.04 4.99
N SER A 41 7.98 -7.86 5.00
CA SER A 41 7.28 -6.66 5.43
C SER A 41 6.44 -6.10 4.28
N VAL A 42 5.40 -5.34 4.59
CA VAL A 42 4.56 -4.64 3.59
C VAL A 42 5.42 -3.80 2.63
N GLY A 43 6.42 -3.08 3.16
CA GLY A 43 7.37 -2.30 2.40
C GLY A 43 8.28 -3.14 1.50
N SER A 44 8.81 -4.27 1.99
CA SER A 44 9.61 -5.19 1.17
C SER A 44 8.82 -5.74 0.00
N HIS A 45 7.56 -6.15 0.23
CA HIS A 45 6.67 -6.59 -0.83
C HIS A 45 6.44 -5.49 -1.87
N LEU A 46 6.18 -4.25 -1.41
CA LEU A 46 5.98 -3.10 -2.29
C LEU A 46 7.19 -2.84 -3.18
N CYS A 47 8.39 -2.76 -2.58
CA CYS A 47 9.62 -2.52 -3.34
C CYS A 47 9.90 -3.63 -4.36
N ASP A 48 9.71 -4.90 -3.97
CA ASP A 48 9.90 -6.04 -4.88
C ASP A 48 8.94 -5.97 -6.08
N PHE A 49 7.65 -5.72 -5.83
CA PHE A 49 6.65 -5.55 -6.87
C PHE A 49 7.00 -4.39 -7.82
N LEU A 50 7.37 -3.23 -7.27
CA LEU A 50 7.71 -2.05 -8.06
C LEU A 50 8.92 -2.29 -8.97
N TYR A 51 9.92 -3.04 -8.48
CA TYR A 51 11.10 -3.38 -9.26
C TYR A 51 10.80 -4.43 -10.35
N ASN A 52 10.15 -5.54 -9.98
CA ASN A 52 9.96 -6.69 -10.86
C ASN A 52 8.81 -6.49 -11.87
N ASN A 53 7.72 -5.82 -11.47
CA ASN A 53 6.51 -5.70 -12.28
C ASN A 53 6.37 -4.34 -12.94
N GLU A 54 6.67 -3.26 -12.21
CA GLU A 54 6.52 -1.89 -12.74
C GLU A 54 7.85 -1.33 -13.30
N HIS A 55 8.95 -2.07 -13.14
CA HIS A 55 10.29 -1.68 -13.58
C HIS A 55 10.74 -0.31 -13.03
N ILE A 56 10.34 -0.01 -11.79
CA ILE A 56 10.75 1.19 -11.06
C ILE A 56 11.94 0.83 -10.18
N PRO A 57 13.18 1.23 -10.55
CA PRO A 57 14.38 0.79 -9.85
C PRO A 57 14.59 1.50 -8.51
N PHE A 58 14.09 2.72 -8.35
CA PHE A 58 14.34 3.54 -7.18
C PHE A 58 13.10 4.33 -6.77
N ILE A 59 12.81 4.30 -5.47
CA ILE A 59 11.84 5.19 -4.83
C ILE A 59 12.50 5.76 -3.58
N PHE A 60 12.40 7.08 -3.40
CA PHE A 60 12.94 7.74 -2.22
C PHE A 60 11.92 8.71 -1.63
N ASN A 61 11.75 8.63 -0.30
CA ASN A 61 10.95 9.56 0.50
C ASN A 61 9.51 9.72 -0.03
N LYS A 62 8.82 8.60 -0.29
CA LYS A 62 7.42 8.62 -0.75
C LYS A 62 6.48 8.10 0.33
N ILE A 63 5.34 8.78 0.47
CA ILE A 63 4.23 8.29 1.30
C ILE A 63 3.43 7.31 0.44
N VAL A 64 3.06 6.17 1.02
CA VAL A 64 2.17 5.20 0.38
C VAL A 64 0.74 5.53 0.80
N HIS A 65 -0.14 5.65 -0.18
CA HIS A 65 -1.54 6.02 0.05
C HIS A 65 -2.45 4.81 -0.19
N GLY A 66 -3.43 4.62 0.69
CA GLY A 66 -4.53 3.69 0.46
C GLY A 66 -5.55 4.25 -0.55
N TYR A 67 -6.01 3.41 -1.47
CA TYR A 67 -7.06 3.77 -2.42
C TYR A 67 -8.14 2.69 -2.47
N TYR A 68 -9.39 3.12 -2.67
CA TYR A 68 -10.55 2.25 -2.87
C TYR A 68 -11.27 2.60 -4.16
N ARG A 69 -12.01 1.65 -4.73
CA ARG A 69 -12.81 1.85 -5.94
C ARG A 69 -14.22 1.30 -5.72
N ALA A 70 -15.21 2.19 -5.65
CA ALA A 70 -16.61 1.79 -5.53
C ALA A 70 -17.23 1.54 -6.92
N CYS A 71 -17.80 0.35 -7.14
CA CYS A 71 -18.65 -0.01 -8.29
C CYS A 71 -18.08 0.40 -9.67
N GLY A 72 -16.81 0.11 -9.94
CA GLY A 72 -16.16 0.43 -11.23
C GLY A 72 -15.96 1.94 -11.48
N GLY A 73 -16.21 2.78 -10.47
CA GLY A 73 -15.91 4.21 -10.51
C GLY A 73 -14.41 4.51 -10.49
N PRO A 74 -14.03 5.79 -10.35
CA PRO A 74 -12.62 6.16 -10.20
C PRO A 74 -12.07 5.67 -8.85
N TRP A 75 -10.75 5.44 -8.80
CA TRP A 75 -10.04 5.26 -7.54
C TRP A 75 -10.18 6.52 -6.68
N ARG A 76 -10.42 6.32 -5.39
CA ARG A 76 -10.59 7.36 -4.38
C ARG A 76 -9.66 7.08 -3.23
N TYR A 77 -9.05 8.13 -2.70
CA TYR A 77 -8.14 8.04 -1.56
C TYR A 77 -8.92 7.65 -0.29
N THR A 78 -8.37 6.73 0.51
CA THR A 78 -9.00 6.23 1.74
C THR A 78 -8.72 7.10 2.97
N GLU A 79 -7.95 8.19 2.85
CA GLU A 79 -7.46 8.97 4.01
C GLU A 79 -6.49 8.19 4.91
N GLN A 80 -5.93 7.09 4.40
CA GLN A 80 -4.88 6.31 5.07
C GLN A 80 -3.56 6.47 4.33
N ASP A 81 -2.52 6.80 5.09
CA ASP A 81 -1.14 6.96 4.66
C ASP A 81 -0.25 6.01 5.42
N SER A 82 0.88 5.65 4.80
CA SER A 82 1.93 4.92 5.49
C SER A 82 2.49 5.69 6.67
N VAL A 83 2.74 4.98 7.76
CA VAL A 83 3.34 5.54 8.98
C VAL A 83 4.75 6.08 8.68
N ASP A 84 5.51 5.34 7.88
CA ASP A 84 6.84 5.71 7.42
C ASP A 84 6.87 6.01 5.92
N MET A 85 7.92 6.69 5.47
CA MET A 85 8.17 6.86 4.04
C MET A 85 8.74 5.57 3.44
N LEU A 86 8.28 5.23 2.23
CA LEU A 86 8.82 4.16 1.42
C LEU A 86 10.12 4.60 0.74
N CYS A 87 11.17 3.83 0.98
CA CYS A 87 12.43 3.89 0.24
C CYS A 87 12.76 2.51 -0.32
N CYS A 88 12.99 2.47 -1.63
CA CYS A 88 13.30 1.26 -2.39
C CYS A 88 14.58 1.47 -3.21
N ASP A 89 15.51 0.52 -3.10
CA ASP A 89 16.72 0.44 -3.91
C ASP A 89 16.80 -0.94 -4.57
N MET A 90 16.59 -1.01 -5.89
CA MET A 90 16.61 -2.25 -6.67
C MET A 90 15.74 -3.38 -6.07
N GLY A 91 14.53 -3.03 -5.64
CA GLY A 91 13.58 -3.96 -5.04
C GLY A 91 13.74 -4.18 -3.53
N VAL A 92 14.79 -3.63 -2.91
CA VAL A 92 15.03 -3.75 -1.47
C VAL A 92 14.40 -2.57 -0.73
N HIS A 93 13.55 -2.87 0.24
CA HIS A 93 13.01 -1.89 1.17
C HIS A 93 14.02 -1.56 2.27
N ASP A 94 14.27 -0.29 2.50
CA ASP A 94 15.15 0.21 3.57
C ASP A 94 14.52 1.44 4.22
N HIS A 95 15.03 1.81 5.39
CA HIS A 95 14.70 3.09 5.99
C HIS A 95 15.14 4.23 5.08
N CYS A 96 14.33 5.27 5.02
CA CYS A 96 14.68 6.54 4.39
C CYS A 96 15.72 7.33 5.22
N THR A 97 16.84 6.69 5.57
CA THR A 97 18.00 7.40 6.11
C THR A 97 18.67 8.09 4.94
N GLY A 98 18.60 9.42 4.88
CA GLY A 98 19.08 10.18 3.73
C GLY A 98 20.50 9.80 3.32
N ARG A 99 20.62 9.02 2.23
CA ARG A 99 21.83 9.04 1.41
C ARG A 99 21.71 10.28 0.52
N LYS A 100 22.59 11.25 0.76
CA LYS A 100 22.82 12.41 -0.09
C LYS A 100 23.26 11.97 -1.48
#